data_AF-A0A366BXH3-F1
#
_entry.id   AF-A0A366BXH3-F1
#
_cell.length_a   1.000
_cell.length_b   1.000
_cell.length_c   1.000
_cell.angle_alpha   90.00
_cell.angle_beta   90.00
_cell.angle_gamma   90.00
#
_symmetry.space_group_name_H-M   'P 1'
#
loop_
_entity.id
_entity.type
_entity.pdbx_description
1 polymer ?
#
loop_
_entity_poly.entity_id
_entity_poly.type
_entity_poly.pdbx_seq_one_letter_code
_entity_poly.pdbx_strand_id
1 'polypeptide(L)'
;MSLGLAPPAARRRPSLTPMIDVVFLLLVFFMLAARMGAEVALPVAGGAGGTAEWSGPPRLVDIRPEALTLNGVETPLEGLAEALTPLVEDPAADPVVLRPRDGADLQRVIEVIETLSAAGYTQPILVE
;
A
#
# COMPACT_ATOMS: atom_id res chain seq x y z
N MET A 1 -29.11 -77.29 12.48
CA MET A 1 -28.23 -76.42 11.68
C MET A 1 -28.15 -75.08 12.39
N SER A 2 -27.08 -74.79 13.13
CA SER A 2 -26.91 -73.50 13.79
C SER A 2 -26.27 -72.50 12.83
N LEU A 3 -27.00 -71.42 12.54
CA LEU A 3 -26.49 -70.29 11.78
C LEU A 3 -25.60 -69.46 12.71
N GLY A 4 -24.28 -69.59 12.56
CA GLY A 4 -23.30 -68.77 13.26
C GLY A 4 -23.34 -67.34 12.73
N LEU A 5 -23.98 -66.44 13.46
CA LEU A 5 -23.94 -65.01 13.17
C LEU A 5 -22.59 -64.44 13.61
N ALA A 6 -21.84 -63.89 12.67
CA ALA A 6 -20.58 -63.21 12.96
C ALA A 6 -20.81 -62.01 13.90
N PRO A 7 -19.91 -61.75 14.86
CA PRO A 7 -20.07 -60.67 15.81
C PRO A 7 -20.10 -59.30 15.11
N PRO A 8 -20.91 -58.34 15.62
CA PRO A 8 -21.03 -57.02 15.02
C PRO A 8 -19.69 -56.27 15.05
N ALA A 9 -19.31 -55.68 13.92
CA ALA A 9 -18.08 -54.89 13.81
C ALA A 9 -18.10 -53.70 14.80
N ALA A 10 -17.03 -53.57 15.59
CA ALA A 10 -16.90 -52.49 16.56
C ALA A 10 -16.86 -51.13 15.86
N ARG A 11 -17.78 -50.25 16.25
CA ARG A 11 -17.92 -48.89 15.70
C ARG A 11 -16.70 -48.06 16.12
N ARG A 12 -15.79 -47.79 15.18
CA ARG A 12 -14.60 -46.96 15.42
C ARG A 12 -15.02 -45.53 15.72
N ARG A 13 -14.52 -44.98 16.83
CA ARG A 13 -14.68 -43.55 17.17
C ARG A 13 -13.74 -42.73 16.29
N PRO A 14 -14.15 -41.55 15.78
CA PRO A 14 -13.25 -40.67 15.06
C PRO A 14 -12.08 -40.29 15.99
N SER A 15 -10.86 -40.33 15.48
CA SER A 15 -9.68 -39.87 16.20
C SER A 15 -9.69 -38.35 16.27
N LEU A 16 -9.38 -37.78 17.45
CA LEU A 16 -9.28 -36.33 17.64
C LEU A 16 -7.97 -35.76 17.08
N THR A 17 -6.92 -36.58 16.96
CA THR A 17 -5.59 -36.16 16.49
C THR A 17 -5.64 -35.52 15.09
N PRO A 18 -6.35 -36.09 14.09
CA PRO A 18 -6.54 -35.45 12.79
C PRO A 18 -7.40 -34.18 12.84
N MET A 19 -8.36 -34.07 13.76
CA MET A 19 -9.20 -32.87 13.89
C MET A 19 -8.41 -31.68 14.44
N ILE A 20 -7.51 -31.93 15.40
CA ILE A 20 -6.62 -30.90 15.95
C ILE A 20 -5.69 -30.36 14.86
N ASP A 21 -5.14 -31.24 14.04
CA ASP A 21 -4.23 -30.88 12.95
C ASP A 21 -4.91 -29.98 11.91
N VAL A 22 -6.14 -30.31 11.48
CA VAL A 22 -6.91 -29.47 10.55
C VAL A 22 -7.18 -28.09 11.14
N VAL A 23 -7.61 -28.00 12.41
CA VAL A 23 -7.86 -26.70 13.06
C VAL A 23 -6.57 -25.90 13.19
N PHE A 24 -5.46 -26.53 13.57
CA PHE A 24 -4.17 -25.86 13.70
C PHE A 24 -3.67 -25.34 12.35
N LEU A 25 -3.76 -26.15 11.30
CA LEU A 25 -3.40 -25.76 9.94
C LEU A 25 -4.25 -24.58 9.46
N LEU A 26 -5.55 -24.59 9.74
CA LEU A 26 -6.45 -23.47 9.43
C LEU A 26 -6.05 -22.19 10.17
N LEU A 27 -5.73 -22.27 11.46
CA LEU A 27 -5.31 -21.11 12.25
C LEU A 27 -4.00 -20.51 11.76
N VAL A 28 -3.00 -21.34 11.43
CA VAL A 28 -1.72 -20.88 10.87
C VAL A 28 -1.91 -20.26 9.49
N PHE A 29 -2.72 -20.88 8.64
CA PHE A 29 -3.04 -20.35 7.31
C PHE A 29 -3.74 -18.99 7.42
N PHE A 30 -4.76 -18.87 8.28
CA PHE A 30 -5.45 -17.60 8.49
C PHE A 30 -4.55 -16.53 9.09
N MET A 31 -3.68 -16.88 10.04
CA MET A 31 -2.72 -15.95 10.62
C MET A 31 -1.74 -15.40 9.56
N LEU A 32 -1.25 -16.25 8.66
CA LEU A 32 -0.40 -15.83 7.55
C LEU A 32 -1.15 -14.95 6.54
N ALA A 33 -2.39 -15.34 6.17
CA ALA A 33 -3.22 -14.59 5.25
C ALA A 33 -3.63 -13.22 5.80
N ALA A 34 -3.90 -13.12 7.11
CA ALA A 34 -4.28 -11.86 7.77
C ALA A 34 -3.14 -10.82 7.78
N ARG A 35 -1.88 -11.25 7.63
CA ARG A 35 -0.74 -10.32 7.54
C ARG A 35 -0.66 -9.63 6.17
N MET A 36 -1.27 -10.18 5.13
CA MET A 36 -1.17 -9.68 3.75
C MET A 36 -2.02 -8.43 3.45
N GLY A 37 -2.50 -7.74 4.49
CA GLY A 37 -3.35 -6.54 4.36
C GLY A 37 -2.99 -5.42 5.31
N ALA A 38 -1.76 -5.37 5.84
CA ALA A 38 -1.26 -4.13 6.44
C ALA A 38 -0.99 -3.11 5.32
N GLU A 39 -2.05 -2.64 4.68
CA GLU A 39 -1.99 -1.51 3.76
C GLU A 39 -1.48 -0.32 4.59
N VAL A 40 -0.30 0.17 4.24
CA VAL A 40 0.16 1.48 4.70
C VAL A 40 -0.80 2.47 4.05
N ALA A 41 -1.79 2.93 4.82
CA ALA A 41 -2.67 3.99 4.37
C ALA A 41 -1.82 5.26 4.22
N LEU A 42 -1.41 5.56 2.99
CA LEU A 42 -0.81 6.84 2.66
C LEU A 42 -1.93 7.89 2.73
N PRO A 43 -1.86 8.88 3.64
CA PRO A 43 -2.83 9.95 3.69
C PRO A 43 -2.64 10.84 2.45
N VAL A 44 -3.32 10.48 1.36
CA VAL A 44 -3.35 11.26 0.13
C VAL A 44 -4.68 11.99 0.08
N ALA A 45 -4.65 13.32 0.06
CA ALA A 45 -5.86 14.09 -0.17
C ALA A 45 -6.25 13.97 -1.65
N GLY A 46 -7.41 13.38 -1.92
CA GLY A 46 -7.97 13.31 -3.28
C GLY A 46 -8.41 14.70 -3.75
N GLY A 47 -7.99 15.11 -4.95
CA GLY A 47 -8.23 16.44 -5.52
C GLY A 47 -9.70 16.81 -5.83
N ALA A 48 -10.68 16.06 -5.33
CA ALA A 48 -12.10 16.31 -5.52
C ALA A 48 -12.73 16.95 -4.27
N GLY A 49 -12.71 18.28 -4.20
CA GLY A 49 -13.54 19.04 -3.26
C GLY A 49 -12.77 19.57 -2.05
N GLY A 50 -12.04 20.65 -2.26
CA GLY A 50 -11.48 21.43 -1.18
C GLY A 50 -10.58 22.51 -1.75
N THR A 51 -11.10 23.73 -1.86
CA THR A 51 -10.27 24.91 -1.98
C THR A 51 -9.54 25.12 -0.65
N ALA A 52 -8.59 24.24 -0.31
CA ALA A 52 -7.50 24.66 0.53
C ALA A 52 -6.81 25.77 -0.27
N GLU A 53 -6.83 26.98 0.26
CA GLU A 53 -6.25 28.15 -0.38
C GLU A 53 -4.76 27.85 -0.62
N TRP A 54 -4.40 27.52 -1.86
CA TRP A 54 -3.02 27.20 -2.19
C TRP A 54 -2.18 28.44 -1.96
N SER A 55 -1.30 28.37 -0.98
CA SER A 55 -0.36 29.43 -0.66
C SER A 55 1.06 29.02 -1.07
N GLY A 56 1.77 29.94 -1.71
CA GLY A 56 3.15 29.75 -2.14
C GLY A 56 3.32 29.24 -3.58
N PRO A 57 4.58 28.98 -3.99
CA PRO A 57 4.92 28.56 -5.35
C PRO A 57 4.19 27.29 -5.76
N PRO A 58 3.83 27.10 -7.04
CA PRO A 58 3.28 25.83 -7.51
C PRO A 58 4.32 24.72 -7.34
N ARG A 59 3.87 23.54 -6.91
CA ARG A 59 4.70 22.35 -6.63
C ARG A 59 4.05 21.15 -7.27
N LEU A 60 4.18 21.04 -8.59
CA LEU A 60 3.61 19.96 -9.38
C LEU A 60 4.71 19.00 -9.81
N VAL A 61 4.61 17.75 -9.38
CA VAL A 61 5.46 16.65 -9.82
C VAL A 61 4.67 15.80 -10.80
N ASP A 62 5.04 15.87 -12.07
CA ASP A 62 4.58 14.93 -13.07
C ASP A 62 5.43 13.67 -13.01
N ILE A 63 4.78 12.53 -12.86
CA ILE A 63 5.39 11.22 -12.68
C ILE A 63 5.19 10.42 -13.98
N ARG A 64 6.26 10.15 -14.71
CA ARG A 64 6.27 9.26 -15.89
C ARG A 64 7.01 7.96 -15.53
N PRO A 65 6.91 6.90 -16.35
CA PRO A 65 7.56 5.63 -16.02
C PRO A 65 9.09 5.77 -15.89
N GLU A 66 9.74 6.54 -16.76
CA GLU A 66 11.20 6.70 -16.76
C GLU A 66 11.70 8.08 -16.28
N ALA A 67 10.82 9.06 -16.11
CA ALA A 67 11.21 10.44 -15.83
C ALA A 67 10.28 11.11 -14.82
N LEU A 68 10.81 12.10 -14.11
CA LEU A 68 10.02 13.00 -13.27
C LEU A 68 10.26 14.43 -13.73
N THR A 69 9.23 15.26 -13.65
CA THR A 69 9.38 16.69 -13.88
C THR A 69 8.74 17.47 -12.75
N LEU A 70 9.51 18.36 -12.12
CA LEU A 70 9.02 19.33 -11.14
C LEU A 70 8.71 20.64 -11.86
N ASN A 71 7.44 21.04 -11.89
CA ASN A 71 6.97 22.23 -12.61
C ASN A 71 7.42 22.29 -14.08
N GLY A 72 7.52 21.12 -14.73
CA GLY A 72 7.97 20.98 -16.12
C GLY A 72 9.48 20.90 -16.31
N VAL A 73 10.29 21.01 -15.26
CA VAL A 73 11.74 20.82 -15.31
C VAL A 73 12.08 19.38 -14.96
N GLU A 74 12.80 18.70 -15.85
CA GLU A 74 13.26 17.33 -15.61
C GLU A 74 14.13 17.27 -14.36
N THR A 75 13.73 16.44 -13.41
CA THR A 75 14.34 16.35 -12.08
C THR A 75 14.50 14.87 -11.74
N PRO A 76 15.70 14.38 -11.43
CA PRO A 76 15.87 12.99 -11.01
C PRO A 76 15.21 12.75 -9.64
N LEU A 77 14.83 11.51 -9.36
CA LEU A 77 14.18 11.16 -8.09
C LEU A 77 15.06 11.53 -6.89
N GLU A 78 16.36 11.28 -6.99
CA GLU A 78 17.36 11.55 -5.95
C GLU A 78 17.52 13.05 -5.66
N GLY A 79 17.24 13.91 -6.65
CA GLY A 79 17.33 15.37 -6.53
C GLY A 79 16.00 16.06 -6.26
N LEU A 80 14.88 15.31 -6.26
CA LEU A 80 13.54 15.90 -6.17
C LEU A 80 13.32 16.66 -4.87
N ALA A 81 13.76 16.09 -3.74
CA ALA A 81 13.63 16.71 -2.43
C ALA A 81 14.41 18.04 -2.33
N GLU A 82 15.62 18.07 -2.89
CA GLU A 82 16.45 19.27 -2.92
C GLU A 82 15.82 20.36 -3.80
N ALA A 83 15.29 19.98 -4.96
CA ALA A 83 14.60 20.87 -5.89
C ALA A 83 13.30 21.46 -5.33
N LEU A 84 12.65 20.78 -4.38
CA LEU A 84 11.46 21.26 -3.69
C LEU A 84 11.75 22.24 -2.54
N THR A 85 12.95 22.17 -1.94
CA THR A 85 13.39 23.06 -0.84
C THR A 85 13.10 24.56 -1.08
N PRO A 86 13.45 25.17 -2.23
CA PRO A 86 13.19 26.59 -2.46
C PRO A 86 11.71 26.93 -2.73
N LEU A 87 10.85 25.91 -2.91
CA LEU A 87 9.44 26.08 -3.24
C LEU A 87 8.53 25.91 -2.02
N VAL A 88 9.09 25.58 -0.86
CA VAL A 88 8.36 25.17 0.34
C VAL A 88 8.85 25.96 1.55
N GLU A 89 7.93 26.43 2.39
CA GLU A 89 8.23 27.05 3.68
C GLU A 89 8.32 26.00 4.79
N ASP A 90 7.37 25.06 4.82
CA ASP A 90 7.34 23.93 5.76
C ASP A 90 7.04 22.63 5.02
N PRO A 91 8.02 21.70 4.87
CA PRO A 91 7.83 20.40 4.23
C PRO A 91 6.67 19.59 4.82
N ALA A 92 6.38 19.72 6.11
CA ALA A 92 5.32 18.95 6.76
C ALA A 92 3.91 19.54 6.57
N ALA A 93 3.80 20.80 6.17
CA ALA A 93 2.52 21.51 6.04
C ALA A 93 2.20 21.88 4.59
N ASP A 94 3.21 22.11 3.76
CA ASP A 94 3.02 22.56 2.39
C ASP A 94 2.70 21.39 1.44
N PRO A 95 1.59 21.46 0.70
CA PRO A 95 1.20 20.39 -0.19
C PRO A 95 2.09 20.29 -1.43
N VAL A 96 2.34 19.06 -1.87
CA VAL A 96 3.00 18.73 -3.14
C VAL A 96 2.02 17.95 -4.01
N VAL A 97 1.74 18.47 -5.20
CA VAL A 97 0.81 17.82 -6.13
C VAL A 97 1.57 16.79 -6.96
N LEU A 98 1.11 15.54 -6.89
CA LEU A 98 1.64 14.42 -7.64
C LEU A 98 0.64 14.07 -8.74
N ARG A 99 1.11 14.00 -9.97
CA ARG A 99 0.27 13.65 -11.13
C ARG A 99 0.92 12.55 -11.95
N PRO A 100 0.37 11.32 -11.93
CA PRO A 100 0.80 10.26 -12.83
C PRO A 100 0.51 10.66 -14.28
N ARG A 101 1.46 10.40 -15.17
CA ARG A 101 1.37 10.69 -16.60
C ARG A 101 1.87 9.51 -17.41
N ASP A 102 1.43 9.44 -18.65
CA ASP A 102 1.97 8.53 -19.67
C ASP A 102 2.01 7.05 -19.25
N GLY A 103 1.06 6.63 -18.41
CA GLY A 103 0.95 5.25 -17.95
C GLY A 103 1.86 4.86 -16.79
N ALA A 104 2.41 5.83 -16.03
CA ALA A 104 3.12 5.56 -14.79
C ALA A 104 2.29 4.66 -13.86
N ASP A 105 2.91 3.56 -13.42
CA ASP A 105 2.23 2.60 -12.56
C ASP A 105 2.17 3.09 -11.10
N LEU A 106 1.35 2.39 -10.30
CA LEU A 106 1.18 2.71 -8.89
C LEU A 106 2.48 2.57 -8.09
N GLN A 107 3.34 1.62 -8.44
CA GLN A 107 4.60 1.39 -7.73
C GLN A 107 5.51 2.61 -7.86
N ARG A 108 5.58 3.21 -9.05
CA ARG A 108 6.34 4.43 -9.31
C ARG A 108 5.83 5.62 -8.49
N VAL A 109 4.51 5.75 -8.37
CA VAL A 109 3.89 6.80 -7.55
C VAL A 109 4.23 6.61 -6.07
N ILE A 110 4.15 5.37 -5.57
CA ILE A 110 4.51 5.04 -4.19
C ILE A 110 5.99 5.37 -3.93
N GLU A 111 6.89 5.00 -4.83
CA GLU A 111 8.33 5.31 -4.72
C GLU A 111 8.60 6.82 -4.58
N VAL A 112 7.89 7.65 -5.35
CA VAL A 112 7.97 9.11 -5.23
C VAL A 112 7.44 9.57 -3.87
N ILE A 113 6.28 9.06 -3.42
CA ILE A 113 5.70 9.43 -2.11
C ILE A 113 6.65 9.04 -0.97
N GLU A 114 7.23 7.84 -1.00
CA GLU A 114 8.18 7.37 0.01
C GLU A 114 9.46 8.22 0.04
N THR A 115 10.00 8.58 -1.13
CA THR A 115 11.18 9.45 -1.25
C THR A 115 10.90 10.83 -0.66
N LEU A 116 9.75 11.41 -0.98
CA LEU A 116 9.32 12.70 -0.44
C LEU A 116 9.04 12.64 1.06
N SER A 117 8.37 11.58 1.53
CA SER A 117 8.10 11.36 2.95
C SER A 117 9.39 11.19 3.75
N ALA A 118 10.41 10.51 3.22
CA ALA A 118 11.72 10.38 3.86
C ALA A 118 12.45 11.72 3.99
N ALA A 119 12.16 12.67 3.10
CA ALA A 119 12.65 14.05 3.15
C ALA A 119 11.77 15.00 3.97
N GLY A 120 10.69 14.51 4.59
CA GLY A 120 9.81 15.29 5.47
C GLY A 120 8.59 15.91 4.79
N TYR A 121 8.36 15.64 3.49
CA TYR A 121 7.16 16.08 2.80
C TYR A 121 5.98 15.13 3.10
N THR A 122 5.00 15.59 3.88
CA THR A 122 3.92 14.73 4.40
C THR A 122 2.52 15.06 3.89
N GLN A 123 2.40 16.03 2.97
CA GLN A 123 1.14 16.46 2.37
C GLN A 123 1.07 16.17 0.85
N PRO A 124 1.16 14.91 0.40
CA PRO A 124 0.99 14.59 -1.01
C PRO A 124 -0.49 14.74 -1.43
N ILE A 125 -0.72 15.46 -2.52
CA ILE A 125 -2.02 15.55 -3.19
C ILE A 125 -1.92 14.80 -4.51
N LEU A 126 -2.64 13.69 -4.67
CA LEU A 126 -2.66 12.94 -5.93
C LEU A 126 -3.79 13.45 -6.83
N VAL A 127 -3.46 13.75 -8.08
CA VAL A 127 -4.43 14.15 -9.11
C VAL A 127 -4.27 13.28 -10.35
N GLU A 128 -5.39 13.00 -11.04
CA GLU A 128 -5.45 12.24 -12.29
C GLU A 128 -4.99 13.06 -13.52
#